data_AF-A0A9X4HH45-F1
#
_entry.id   AF-A0A9X4HH45-F1
#
_cell.length_a   1.000
_cell.length_b   1.000
_cell.length_c   1.000
_cell.angle_alpha   90.00
_cell.angle_beta   90.00
_cell.angle_gamma   90.00
#
_symmetry.space_group_name_H-M   'P 1'
#
loop_
_entity.id
_entity.type
_entity.pdbx_description
1 polymer ?
#
loop_
_entity_poly.entity_id
_entity_poly.type
_entity_poly.pdbx_seq_one_letter_code
_entity_poly.pdbx_strand_id
1 'polypeptide(L)'
;MFWDQYHGLIIGFAALALVLLFNQFASRRRWTSYPSREDYLAAHPGCATAEGVVCATCRRKALVAPVAGRGRIYRCGWCDSELYRVDKA
;
A
#
# COMPACT_ATOMS: atom_id res chain seq x y z
N MET A 1 8.72 5.73 45.61
CA MET A 1 8.19 4.35 45.49
C MET A 1 7.19 4.16 44.35
N PHE A 2 6.40 5.17 43.93
CA PHE A 2 5.52 5.03 42.76
C PHE A 2 6.28 4.95 41.42
N TRP A 3 7.31 5.78 41.23
CA TRP A 3 8.06 5.86 39.97
C TRP A 3 8.83 4.59 39.58
N ASP A 4 9.44 3.88 40.55
CA ASP A 4 10.19 2.63 40.27
C ASP A 4 9.28 1.47 39.84
N GLN A 5 8.04 1.41 40.35
CA GLN A 5 7.12 0.30 40.08
C GLN A 5 6.54 0.36 38.66
N TYR A 6 6.30 1.55 38.13
CA TYR A 6 5.70 1.74 36.80
C TYR A 6 6.73 2.06 35.71
N HIS A 7 8.00 2.28 36.06
CA HIS A 7 9.06 2.60 35.09
C HIS A 7 9.14 1.60 33.93
N GLY A 8 9.11 0.29 34.22
CA GLY A 8 9.13 -0.74 33.19
C GLY A 8 7.90 -0.71 32.28
N LEU A 9 6.71 -0.46 32.84
CA LEU A 9 5.47 -0.34 32.06
C LEU A 9 5.47 0.91 31.19
N ILE A 10 5.91 2.05 31.72
CA ILE A 10 6.00 3.32 30.98
C ILE A 10 6.95 3.15 29.79
N ILE A 11 8.12 2.55 29.99
CA ILE A 11 9.09 2.28 28.91
C ILE A 11 8.48 1.30 27.88
N GLY A 12 7.81 0.25 28.34
CA GLY A 12 7.15 -0.72 27.47
C GLY A 12 6.06 -0.09 26.58
N PHE A 13 5.17 0.72 27.17
CA PHE A 13 4.12 1.43 26.43
C PHE A 13 4.70 2.48 25.49
N ALA A 14 5.73 3.22 25.92
CA ALA A 14 6.41 4.19 25.07
C ALA A 14 7.07 3.52 23.86
N ALA A 15 7.75 2.39 24.06
CA ALA A 15 8.36 1.61 22.99
C ALA A 15 7.30 1.07 22.01
N LEU A 16 6.20 0.50 22.53
CA LEU A 16 5.10 0.01 21.69
C LEU A 16 4.47 1.15 20.88
N ALA A 17 4.18 2.28 21.51
CA ALA A 17 3.63 3.45 20.82
C ALA A 17 4.56 3.92 19.70
N LEU A 18 5.87 3.97 19.97
CA LEU A 18 6.87 4.39 18.98
C LEU A 18 6.94 3.43 17.79
N VAL A 19 6.91 2.11 18.04
CA VAL A 19 6.85 1.09 16.97
C VAL A 19 5.58 1.23 16.13
N LEU A 20 4.42 1.43 16.76
CA LEU A 20 3.15 1.58 16.06
C LEU A 20 3.12 2.86 15.22
N LEU A 21 3.61 3.98 15.76
CA LEU A 21 3.71 5.24 15.04
C LEU A 21 4.68 5.14 13.87
N PHE A 22 5.84 4.52 14.06
CA PHE A 22 6.80 4.29 12.99
C PHE A 22 6.22 3.40 11.88
N ASN A 23 5.54 2.31 12.25
CA ASN A 23 4.87 1.43 11.29
C ASN A 23 3.78 2.19 10.51
N GLN A 24 2.97 3.00 11.19
CA GLN A 24 1.95 3.80 10.54
C GLN A 24 2.56 4.86 9.61
N PHE A 25 3.65 5.50 10.01
CA PHE A 25 4.39 6.45 9.20
C PHE A 25 4.99 5.80 7.94
N ALA A 26 5.66 4.66 8.10
CA ALA A 26 6.23 3.89 7.00
C ALA A 26 5.14 3.38 6.04
N SER A 27 3.98 2.98 6.58
CA SER A 27 2.82 2.58 5.78
C SER A 27 2.23 3.77 5.00
N ARG A 28 2.09 4.93 5.63
CA ARG A 28 1.61 6.15 4.95
C ARG A 28 2.56 6.60 3.85
N ARG A 29 3.88 6.58 4.11
CA ARG A 29 4.88 6.91 3.09
C ARG A 29 4.85 5.94 1.91
N ARG A 30 4.78 4.63 2.19
CA ARG A 30 4.63 3.61 1.14
C ARG A 30 3.35 3.83 0.34
N TRP A 31 2.25 4.19 1.00
CA TRP A 31 1.00 4.54 0.31
C TRP A 31 1.16 5.71 -0.65
N THR A 32 1.77 6.81 -0.22
CA THR A 32 1.99 8.00 -1.06
C THR A 32 2.94 7.75 -2.24
N SER A 33 3.85 6.78 -2.14
CA SER A 33 4.74 6.42 -3.25
C SER A 33 4.07 5.61 -4.35
N TYR A 34 2.88 5.03 -4.12
CA TYR A 34 2.17 4.34 -5.20
C TYR A 34 1.56 5.33 -6.19
N PRO A 35 1.77 5.13 -7.50
CA PRO A 35 1.17 5.97 -8.53
C PRO A 35 -0.36 5.80 -8.53
N SER A 36 -1.07 6.86 -8.89
CA SER A 36 -2.50 6.75 -9.19
C SER A 36 -2.73 5.99 -10.51
N ARG A 37 -3.99 5.64 -10.79
CA ARG A 37 -4.34 5.00 -12.08
C ARG A 37 -3.91 5.87 -13.27
N GLU A 38 -4.13 7.17 -13.18
CA GLU A 38 -3.81 8.12 -14.25
C GLU A 38 -2.30 8.24 -14.44
N ASP A 39 -1.53 8.35 -13.36
CA ASP A 39 -0.06 8.39 -13.42
C ASP A 39 0.52 7.11 -14.03
N TYR A 40 -0.03 5.95 -13.66
CA TYR A 40 0.39 4.66 -14.21
C TYR A 40 0.09 4.57 -15.72
N LEU A 41 -1.08 5.04 -16.16
CA LEU A 41 -1.45 5.04 -17.57
C LEU A 41 -0.66 6.09 -18.37
N ALA A 42 -0.31 7.23 -17.77
CA ALA A 42 0.58 8.22 -18.37
C ALA A 42 1.99 7.66 -18.57
N ALA A 43 2.51 6.89 -17.62
CA ALA A 43 3.79 6.18 -17.75
C ALA A 43 3.72 5.01 -18.76
N HIS A 44 2.54 4.40 -18.93
CA HIS A 44 2.33 3.22 -19.77
C HIS A 44 1.07 3.34 -20.65
N PRO A 45 1.08 4.19 -21.69
CA PRO A 45 -0.11 4.46 -22.51
C PRO A 45 -0.65 3.21 -23.22
N GLY A 46 0.23 2.27 -23.58
CA GLY A 46 -0.15 0.99 -24.20
C GLY A 46 -0.77 -0.04 -23.25
N CYS A 47 -0.91 0.29 -21.95
CA CYS A 47 -1.54 -0.58 -20.96
C CYS A 47 -3.04 -0.26 -20.76
N ALA A 48 -3.56 0.81 -21.34
CA ALA A 48 -5.00 1.07 -21.40
C ALA A 48 -5.64 0.29 -22.56
N THR A 49 -6.60 -0.57 -22.26
CA THR A 49 -7.39 -1.31 -23.27
C THR A 49 -8.89 -1.09 -23.03
N ALA A 50 -9.71 -1.32 -24.06
CA ALA A 50 -11.17 -1.18 -23.95
C ALA A 50 -11.78 -2.08 -22.87
N GLU A 51 -11.12 -3.19 -22.55
CA GLU A 51 -11.60 -4.15 -21.55
C GLU A 51 -11.00 -3.95 -20.14
N GLY A 52 -10.11 -2.96 -19.96
CA GLY A 52 -9.45 -2.69 -18.67
C GLY A 52 -7.95 -2.37 -18.79
N VAL A 53 -7.22 -2.56 -17.68
CA VAL A 53 -5.78 -2.28 -17.61
C VAL A 53 -4.96 -3.55 -17.82
N VAL A 54 -3.92 -3.45 -18.65
CA VAL A 54 -2.92 -4.49 -18.88
C VAL A 54 -1.70 -4.25 -17.98
N CYS A 55 -1.13 -5.32 -17.45
CA CYS A 55 0.09 -5.23 -16.65
C CYS A 55 1.30 -4.89 -17.54
N ALA A 56 2.08 -3.87 -17.16
CA ALA A 56 3.28 -3.49 -17.89
C ALA A 56 4.36 -4.58 -17.86
N THR A 57 4.42 -5.38 -16.78
CA THR A 57 5.41 -6.44 -16.59
C THR A 57 5.11 -7.68 -17.41
N CYS A 58 3.91 -8.25 -17.29
CA CYS A 58 3.57 -9.53 -17.92
C CYS A 58 2.74 -9.38 -19.19
N ARG A 59 2.34 -8.15 -19.56
CA ARG A 59 1.49 -7.83 -20.73
C ARG A 59 0.15 -8.57 -20.78
N ARG A 60 -0.28 -9.19 -19.68
CA ARG A 60 -1.59 -9.82 -19.55
C ARG A 60 -2.59 -8.85 -18.95
N LYS A 61 -3.86 -9.00 -19.34
CA LYS A 61 -4.98 -8.30 -18.71
C LYS A 61 -4.95 -8.55 -17.21
N ALA A 62 -4.91 -7.49 -16.41
CA ALA A 62 -4.91 -7.62 -14.97
C ALA A 62 -6.29 -8.15 -14.51
N LEU A 63 -6.34 -9.38 -14.04
CA LEU A 63 -7.59 -10.06 -13.67
C LEU A 63 -8.02 -9.85 -12.21
N VAL A 64 -7.21 -9.19 -11.37
CA VAL A 64 -7.40 -9.25 -9.92
C VAL A 64 -7.95 -7.97 -9.31
N ALA A 65 -8.96 -8.21 -8.47
CA ALA A 65 -9.72 -7.30 -7.65
C ALA A 65 -8.85 -6.52 -6.64
N PRO A 66 -9.33 -5.37 -6.15
CA PRO A 66 -8.67 -4.65 -5.06
C PRO A 66 -8.45 -5.58 -3.86
N VAL A 67 -7.22 -5.62 -3.34
CA VAL A 67 -6.91 -6.38 -2.12
C VAL A 67 -7.65 -5.73 -0.95
N ALA A 68 -8.64 -6.41 -0.38
CA ALA A 68 -9.37 -5.92 0.79
C ALA A 68 -8.45 -5.90 2.02
N GLY A 69 -8.24 -4.73 2.63
CA GLY A 69 -7.58 -4.60 3.94
C GLY A 69 -6.24 -3.86 3.96
N ARG A 70 -5.59 -3.68 2.81
CA ARG A 70 -4.63 -2.59 2.58
C ARG A 70 -5.37 -1.61 1.68
N GLY A 71 -5.13 -0.30 1.74
CA GLY A 71 -5.76 0.62 0.78
C GLY A 71 -5.69 0.02 -0.64
N ARG A 72 -6.72 0.23 -1.45
CA ARG A 72 -7.04 -0.59 -2.63
C ARG A 72 -5.94 -0.55 -3.71
N ILE A 73 -4.79 -1.19 -3.52
CA ILE A 73 -3.74 -1.30 -4.55
C ILE A 73 -4.23 -2.32 -5.57
N TYR A 74 -4.28 -1.89 -6.81
CA TYR A 74 -4.61 -2.75 -7.93
C TYR A 74 -3.37 -3.58 -8.29
N ARG A 75 -3.51 -4.90 -8.26
CA ARG A 75 -2.43 -5.86 -8.55
C ARG A 75 -2.78 -6.69 -9.77
N CYS A 76 -1.75 -7.07 -10.52
CA CYS A 76 -1.94 -8.02 -11.61
C CYS A 76 -2.17 -9.43 -11.05
N GLY A 77 -3.25 -10.09 -11.45
CA GLY A 77 -3.55 -11.45 -11.02
C GLY A 77 -2.68 -12.58 -11.58
N TRP A 78 -1.71 -12.24 -12.45
CA TRP A 78 -0.83 -13.23 -13.08
C TRP A 78 0.57 -13.24 -12.50
N CYS A 79 1.09 -12.06 -12.15
CA CYS A 79 2.46 -11.89 -11.66
C CYS A 79 2.54 -11.13 -10.34
N ASP A 80 1.39 -10.85 -9.71
CA ASP A 80 1.22 -10.13 -8.44
C ASP A 80 1.87 -8.73 -8.40
N SER A 81 2.25 -8.19 -9.55
CA SER A 81 2.85 -6.85 -9.66
C SER A 81 1.85 -5.80 -9.18
N GLU A 82 2.29 -4.89 -8.33
CA GLU A 82 1.53 -3.71 -7.91
C GLU A 82 1.51 -2.69 -9.04
N LEU A 83 0.31 -2.31 -9.48
CA LEU A 83 0.12 -1.44 -10.65
C LEU A 83 -0.08 0.01 -10.20
N TYR A 84 -1.17 0.28 -9.51
CA TYR A 84 -1.54 1.61 -9.05
C TYR A 84 -2.42 1.54 -7.81
N ARG A 85 -2.48 2.64 -7.06
CA ARG A 85 -3.43 2.80 -5.95
C ARG A 85 -4.81 3.18 -6.46
N VAL A 86 -5.85 2.65 -5.84
CA VAL A 86 -7.25 3.04 -6.05
C VAL A 86 -7.70 3.87 -4.85
N ASP A 87 -7.72 5.18 -5.00
CA ASP A 87 -8.04 6.11 -3.91
C ASP A 87 -9.55 6.18 -3.62
N LYS A 88 -10.40 5.74 -4.55
CA LYS A 88 -11.87 5.70 -4.42
C LYS A 88 -12.47 4.57 -5.25
N ALA A 89 -13.48 3.93 -4.68
CA ALA A 89 -14.57 3.22 -5.36
C ALA A 89 -15.80 3.55 -4.54
#